data_AF-A0A1V4DLS2-F1
#
_entry.id   AF-A0A1V4DLS2-F1
#
_cell.length_a   1.000
_cell.length_b   1.000
_cell.length_c   1.000
_cell.angle_alpha   90.00
_cell.angle_beta   90.00
_cell.angle_gamma   90.00
#
_symmetry.space_group_name_H-M   'P 1'
#
loop_
_entity.id
_entity.type
_entity.pdbx_description
1 polymer ?
#
loop_
_entity_poly.entity_id
_entity_poly.type
_entity_poly.pdbx_seq_one_letter_code
_entity_poly.pdbx_strand_id
1 'polypeptide(L)'
;MAPGTGRRLSQALTDAGLTEVGAQVHAPVLTGGDAAFLPLTLRSLRPRLLATGEVSDMDIEDVITLTKSQGAAYLPNFMVIAWGRKPV
;
A
#
# COMPACT_ATOMS: atom_id res chain seq x y z
N MET A 1 -6.45 -5.31 -11.71
CA MET A 1 -6.09 -6.01 -10.45
C MET A 1 -7.17 -5.67 -9.43
N ALA A 2 -7.90 -6.66 -8.89
CA ALA A 2 -8.95 -6.37 -7.92
C ALA A 2 -8.32 -5.85 -6.60
N PRO A 3 -8.97 -4.91 -5.88
CA PRO A 3 -8.47 -4.43 -4.59
C PRO A 3 -8.23 -5.59 -3.61
N GLY A 4 -7.10 -5.57 -2.91
CA GLY A 4 -6.79 -6.56 -1.86
C GLY A 4 -6.44 -7.97 -2.35
N THR A 5 -5.97 -8.14 -3.59
CA THR A 5 -5.53 -9.46 -4.10
C THR A 5 -4.35 -10.02 -3.31
N GLY A 6 -3.47 -9.17 -2.77
CA GLY A 6 -2.26 -9.57 -2.03
C GLY A 6 -2.51 -10.63 -0.96
N ARG A 7 -3.52 -10.42 -0.08
CA ARG A 7 -3.86 -11.37 1.01
C ARG A 7 -4.34 -12.74 0.52
N ARG A 8 -4.71 -12.86 -0.76
CA ARG A 8 -5.22 -14.08 -1.38
C ARG A 8 -4.19 -14.79 -2.24
N LEU A 9 -3.00 -14.22 -2.44
CA LEU A 9 -2.02 -14.75 -3.38
C LEU A 9 -1.55 -16.16 -3.02
N SER A 10 -1.26 -16.43 -1.74
CA SER A 10 -0.88 -17.78 -1.30
C SER A 10 -2.00 -18.80 -1.55
N GLN A 11 -3.25 -18.45 -1.22
CA GLN A 11 -4.39 -19.31 -1.48
C GLN A 11 -4.58 -19.54 -2.99
N ALA A 12 -4.47 -18.50 -3.81
CA ALA A 12 -4.60 -18.61 -5.26
C ALA A 12 -3.53 -19.52 -5.89
N LEU A 13 -2.30 -19.51 -5.35
CA LEU A 13 -1.25 -20.45 -5.79
C LEU A 13 -1.54 -21.88 -5.36
N THR A 14 -2.09 -22.08 -4.15
CA THR A 14 -2.52 -23.39 -3.66
C THR A 14 -3.66 -23.95 -4.52
N ASP A 15 -4.67 -23.13 -4.80
CA ASP A 15 -5.83 -23.49 -5.64
C ASP A 15 -5.42 -23.80 -7.08
N ALA A 16 -4.32 -23.20 -7.55
CA ALA A 16 -3.71 -23.50 -8.84
C ALA A 16 -2.85 -24.78 -8.84
N GLY A 17 -2.80 -25.52 -7.73
CA GLY A 17 -2.12 -26.81 -7.61
C GLY A 17 -0.61 -26.70 -7.36
N LEU A 18 -0.09 -25.52 -6.97
CA LEU A 18 1.31 -25.40 -6.58
C LEU A 18 1.55 -26.01 -5.19
N THR A 19 2.74 -26.58 -4.99
CA THR A 19 3.23 -27.10 -3.71
C THR A 19 4.27 -26.16 -3.10
N GLU A 20 4.66 -26.37 -1.84
CA GLU A 20 5.65 -25.52 -1.14
C GLU A 20 5.30 -24.03 -1.20
N VAL A 21 4.01 -23.70 -1.05
CA VAL A 21 3.52 -22.33 -1.18
C VAL A 21 4.01 -21.50 0.01
N GLY A 22 4.68 -20.39 -0.28
CA GLY A 22 5.16 -19.42 0.68
C GLY A 22 4.71 -18.00 0.33
N ALA A 23 4.76 -17.10 1.32
CA ALA A 23 4.51 -15.69 1.10
C ALA A 23 5.33 -14.82 2.07
N GLN A 24 5.62 -13.60 1.63
CA GLN A 24 6.28 -12.56 2.42
C GLN A 24 5.54 -11.23 2.25
N VAL A 25 5.43 -10.49 3.34
CA VAL A 25 4.95 -9.11 3.34
C VAL A 25 6.17 -8.18 3.43
N HIS A 26 6.22 -7.19 2.55
CA HIS A 26 7.21 -6.12 2.61
C HIS A 26 6.50 -4.78 2.88
N ALA A 27 6.84 -4.16 4.01
CA ALA A 27 6.28 -2.88 4.46
C ALA A 27 7.40 -2.06 5.14
N PRO A 28 8.26 -1.38 4.36
CA PRO A 28 9.35 -0.60 4.92
C PRO A 28 8.77 0.63 5.64
N VAL A 29 9.37 1.02 6.77
CA VAL A 29 9.06 2.32 7.38
C VAL A 29 9.59 3.40 6.43
N LEU A 30 8.72 4.31 6.01
CA LEU A 30 9.10 5.47 5.21
C LEU A 30 9.34 6.66 6.11
N THR A 31 10.47 7.32 5.91
CA THR A 31 10.82 8.60 6.53
C THR A 31 10.36 9.75 5.64
N GLY A 32 9.90 10.83 6.28
CA GLY A 32 9.54 12.04 5.55
C GLY A 32 10.76 12.66 4.87
N GLY A 33 10.52 13.27 3.71
CA GLY A 33 11.58 13.84 2.84
C GLY A 33 12.10 12.89 1.75
N ASP A 34 12.04 11.57 1.95
CA ASP A 34 12.67 10.59 1.03
C ASP A 34 11.70 9.95 0.03
N ALA A 35 10.40 9.80 0.38
CA ALA A 35 9.44 9.04 -0.42
C ALA A 35 8.11 9.77 -0.64
N ALA A 36 7.72 9.98 -1.91
CA ALA A 36 6.51 10.73 -2.27
C ALA A 36 5.22 9.89 -2.37
N PHE A 37 5.21 8.65 -1.87
CA PHE A 37 4.06 7.74 -2.06
C PHE A 37 2.73 8.32 -1.55
N LEU A 38 2.69 8.75 -0.28
CA LEU A 38 1.46 9.23 0.34
C LEU A 38 1.00 10.57 -0.27
N PRO A 39 1.88 11.57 -0.48
CA PRO A 39 1.49 12.81 -1.18
C PRO A 39 0.92 12.61 -2.58
N LEU A 40 1.53 11.72 -3.38
CA LEU A 40 1.04 11.43 -4.72
C LEU A 40 -0.34 10.76 -4.68
N THR A 41 -0.54 9.85 -3.73
CA THR A 41 -1.83 9.18 -3.53
C THR A 41 -2.92 10.18 -3.12
N LEU A 42 -2.63 11.05 -2.16
CA LEU A 42 -3.56 12.08 -1.69
C LEU A 42 -3.94 13.08 -2.79
N ARG A 43 -2.96 13.53 -3.59
CA ARG A 43 -3.23 14.41 -4.75
C ARG A 43 -4.11 13.73 -5.80
N SER A 44 -3.82 12.46 -6.12
CA SER A 44 -4.60 11.70 -7.10
C SER A 44 -6.04 11.45 -6.64
N LEU A 45 -6.24 11.19 -5.34
CA LEU A 45 -7.56 10.90 -4.78
C LEU A 45 -8.32 12.14 -4.30
N ARG A 46 -7.69 13.33 -4.31
CA ARG A 46 -8.26 14.57 -3.75
C ARG A 46 -9.72 14.82 -4.14
N PRO A 47 -10.12 14.80 -5.43
CA PRO A 47 -11.52 15.05 -5.79
C PRO A 47 -12.49 14.07 -5.13
N ARG A 48 -12.08 12.81 -4.98
CA ARG A 48 -12.88 11.74 -4.38
C ARG A 48 -12.92 11.83 -2.86
N LEU A 49 -11.83 12.26 -2.23
CA LEU A 49 -11.76 12.49 -0.79
C LEU A 49 -12.60 13.69 -0.38
N LEU A 50 -12.56 14.78 -1.14
CA LEU A 50 -13.41 15.95 -0.88
C LEU A 50 -14.91 15.64 -1.06
N ALA A 51 -15.24 14.81 -2.06
CA ALA A 51 -16.62 14.42 -2.34
C ALA A 51 -17.27 13.60 -1.21
N THR A 52 -16.51 13.05 -0.26
CA THR A 52 -17.10 12.37 0.89
C THR A 52 -17.70 13.35 1.91
N GLY A 53 -17.25 14.61 1.94
CA GLY A 53 -17.61 15.59 2.97
C GLY A 53 -16.93 15.36 4.33
N GLU A 54 -16.13 14.29 4.47
CA GLU A 54 -15.46 13.89 5.72
C GLU A 54 -14.06 14.50 5.86
N VAL A 55 -13.49 15.01 4.77
CA VAL A 55 -12.12 15.53 4.70
C VAL A 55 -12.14 16.85 3.93
N SER A 56 -11.52 17.89 4.49
CA SER A 56 -11.34 19.17 3.83
C SER A 56 -10.08 19.21 2.96
N ASP A 57 -9.98 20.21 2.08
CA ASP A 57 -8.76 20.42 1.29
C ASP A 57 -7.55 20.73 2.19
N MET A 58 -7.80 21.40 3.32
CA MET A 58 -6.79 21.74 4.33
C MET A 58 -6.26 20.47 5.02
N ASP A 59 -7.13 19.54 5.40
CA ASP A 59 -6.71 18.26 5.99
C ASP A 59 -5.77 17.49 5.05
N ILE A 60 -6.03 17.54 3.75
CA ILE A 60 -5.18 16.90 2.74
C ILE A 60 -3.82 17.60 2.65
N GLU A 61 -3.79 18.93 2.63
CA GLU A 61 -2.55 19.70 2.58
C GLU A 61 -1.71 19.55 3.86
N ASP A 62 -2.34 19.47 5.02
CA ASP A 62 -1.66 19.26 6.30
C ASP A 62 -0.92 17.92 6.32
N VAL A 63 -1.57 16.84 5.85
CA VAL A 63 -0.91 15.52 5.75
C VAL A 63 0.20 15.55 4.70
N ILE A 64 -0.02 16.17 3.54
CA ILE A 64 1.04 16.32 2.53
C ILE A 64 2.23 17.10 3.11
N THR A 65 1.98 18.14 3.90
CA THR A 65 3.03 18.93 4.52
C THR A 65 3.78 18.13 5.58
N LEU A 66 3.06 17.36 6.41
CA LEU A 66 3.66 16.49 7.41
C LEU A 66 4.63 15.48 6.81
N THR A 67 4.30 14.89 5.66
CA THR A 67 5.20 13.91 5.00
C THR A 67 6.52 14.51 4.51
N LYS A 68 6.65 15.85 4.45
CA LYS A 68 7.92 16.52 4.13
C LYS A 68 8.82 16.70 5.35
N SER A 69 8.29 16.54 6.56
CA SER A 69 9.07 16.66 7.79
C SER A 69 9.98 15.46 7.97
N GLN A 70 11.29 15.70 8.18
CA GLN A 70 12.27 14.62 8.45
C GLN A 70 11.95 13.84 9.74
N GLY A 71 11.14 14.39 10.64
CA GLY A 71 10.67 13.69 11.84
C GLY A 71 9.43 12.81 11.62
N ALA A 72 8.82 12.83 10.43
CA ALA A 72 7.68 12.00 10.12
C ALA A 72 8.13 10.57 9.75
N ALA A 73 7.44 9.57 10.30
CA ALA A 73 7.60 8.18 9.92
C ALA A 73 6.22 7.55 9.73
N TYR A 74 6.04 6.79 8.65
CA TYR A 74 4.77 6.13 8.36
C TYR A 74 4.98 4.80 7.63
N LEU A 75 4.00 3.92 7.76
CA LEU A 75 3.97 2.66 7.00
C LEU A 75 3.23 2.89 5.68
N PRO A 76 3.82 2.51 4.53
CA PRO A 76 3.12 2.55 3.25
C PRO A 76 2.10 1.42 3.17
N ASN A 77 1.34 1.41 2.07
CA ASN A 77 0.69 0.17 1.66
C ASN A 77 1.74 -0.95 1.55
N PHE A 78 1.44 -2.10 2.13
CA PHE A 78 2.35 -3.24 2.09
C PHE A 78 2.26 -3.98 0.77
N MET A 79 3.38 -4.54 0.34
CA MET A 79 3.47 -5.43 -0.80
C MET A 79 3.43 -6.88 -0.31
N VAL A 80 2.69 -7.74 -1.01
CA VAL A 80 2.68 -9.19 -0.76
C VAL A 80 3.36 -9.89 -1.93
N ILE A 81 4.36 -10.70 -1.62
CA ILE A 81 5.05 -11.58 -2.55
C ILE A 81 4.64 -13.01 -2.18
N ALA A 82 4.26 -13.82 -3.15
CA ALA A 82 3.94 -15.23 -2.93
C ALA A 82 4.60 -16.09 -4.01
N TRP A 83 4.97 -17.31 -3.65
CA TRP A 83 5.64 -18.27 -4.53
C TRP A 83 5.16 -19.69 -4.23
N GLY A 84 5.42 -20.61 -5.15
CA GLY A 84 5.18 -22.04 -5.00
C GLY A 84 5.94 -22.80 -6.08
N ARG A 85 5.98 -24.12 -5.97
CA ARG A 85 6.60 -25.02 -6.94
C ARG A 85 5.53 -25.76 -7.72
N LYS A 86 5.81 -26.06 -8.98
CA LYS A 86 4.98 -27.02 -9.72
C LYS A 86 5.25 -28.42 -9.16
N PRO A 87 4.20 -29.24 -8.95
CA PRO A 87 4.38 -30.66 -8.67
C PRO A 87 5.17 -31.33 -9.80
N VAL A 88 5.97 -32.34 -9.44
CA VAL A 88 6.70 -33.19 -10.40
C VAL A 88 5.73 -34.14 -11.08
#